data_AF-A0A959CNE1-F1
#
_entry.id   AF-A0A959CNE1-F1
#
_cell.length_a   1.000
_cell.length_b   1.000
_cell.length_c   1.000
_cell.angle_alpha   90.00
_cell.angle_beta   90.00
_cell.angle_gamma   90.00
#
_symmetry.space_group_name_H-M   'P 1'
#
loop_
_entity.id
_entity.type
_entity.pdbx_description
1 polymer ?
#
loop_
_entity_poly.entity_id
_entity_poly.type
_entity_poly.pdbx_seq_one_letter_code
_entity_poly.pdbx_strand_id
1 'polypeptide(L)'
;MNLAPQIAKQFREVYLNGTWVATTNLKAQLSDVTWEEATTKVGTLNTLAALAFHVNYYVSGVLNVLKGGSLDIRDKYSFDMPPVESQEDWEKLLDKMWSDGEAFASLVEQMPDEKLAAGFVDEKYGNYYRNILAMIEHSYYHLGQVVLIKKMIRQEGKTG
;
A
#
# COMPACT_ATOMS: atom_id res chain seq x y z
N MET A 1 -8.56 -14.87 21.79
CA MET A 1 -7.45 -14.05 21.25
C MET A 1 -8.06 -13.27 20.11
N ASN A 2 -8.10 -11.94 20.18
CA ASN A 2 -8.80 -11.17 19.14
C ASN A 2 -7.88 -11.06 17.92
N LEU A 3 -8.33 -11.63 16.80
CA LEU A 3 -7.52 -11.77 15.59
C LEU A 3 -7.39 -10.44 14.83
N ALA A 4 -8.48 -9.66 14.80
CA ALA A 4 -8.55 -8.34 14.15
C ALA A 4 -7.44 -7.35 14.57
N PRO A 5 -7.21 -7.09 15.87
CA PRO A 5 -6.13 -6.20 16.31
C PRO A 5 -4.73 -6.66 15.87
N GLN A 6 -4.48 -7.97 15.81
CA GLN A 6 -3.19 -8.51 15.37
C GLN A 6 -2.97 -8.30 13.87
N ILE A 7 -4.01 -8.52 13.06
CA ILE A 7 -3.95 -8.28 11.61
C ILE A 7 -3.77 -6.78 11.34
N ALA A 8 -4.53 -5.93 12.03
CA ALA A 8 -4.39 -4.48 11.90
C ALA A 8 -2.97 -4.02 12.26
N LYS A 9 -2.39 -4.57 13.32
CA LYS A 9 -0.98 -4.33 13.69
C LYS A 9 -0.02 -4.75 12.57
N GLN A 10 -0.16 -5.95 12.02
CA GLN A 10 0.68 -6.43 10.90
C GLN A 10 0.55 -5.56 9.66
N PHE A 11 -0.66 -5.07 9.35
CA PHE A 11 -0.86 -4.12 8.26
C PHE A 11 -0.13 -2.80 8.54
N ARG A 12 -0.29 -2.20 9.73
CA ARG A 12 0.44 -0.98 10.11
C ARG A 12 1.95 -1.20 10.06
N GLU A 13 2.41 -2.42 10.37
CA GLU A 13 3.82 -2.75 10.37
C GLU A 13 4.47 -2.61 8.99
N VAL A 14 3.84 -3.13 7.93
CA VAL A 14 4.37 -2.99 6.56
C VAL A 14 4.10 -1.61 5.97
N TYR A 15 2.95 -1.02 6.32
CA TYR A 15 2.42 0.13 5.60
C TYR A 15 2.87 1.47 6.20
N LEU A 16 2.93 1.57 7.54
CA LEU A 16 3.04 2.85 8.24
C LEU A 16 4.23 2.97 9.18
N ASN A 17 4.45 2.02 10.09
CA ASN A 17 5.32 2.29 11.26
C ASN A 17 6.00 1.07 11.91
N GLY A 18 5.95 -0.12 11.31
CA GLY A 18 6.64 -1.28 11.86
C GLY A 18 7.96 -1.60 11.19
N THR A 19 8.65 -2.55 11.80
CA THR A 19 9.96 -3.03 11.36
C THR A 19 10.10 -4.55 11.51
N TRP A 20 9.05 -5.25 11.92
CA TRP A 20 9.11 -6.66 12.32
C TRP A 20 9.64 -7.59 11.22
N VAL A 21 9.11 -7.48 10.00
CA VAL A 21 9.48 -8.38 8.88
C VAL A 21 10.67 -7.85 8.08
N ALA A 22 10.69 -6.56 7.75
CA ALA A 22 11.64 -5.99 6.77
C ALA A 22 12.62 -4.97 7.36
N THR A 23 12.67 -4.80 8.69
CA THR A 23 13.41 -3.71 9.39
C THR A 23 13.03 -2.30 8.94
N THR A 24 11.99 -2.16 8.12
CA THR A 24 11.47 -0.93 7.52
C THR A 24 10.01 -1.13 7.09
N ASN A 25 9.41 -0.10 6.49
CA ASN A 25 8.03 -0.07 6.00
C ASN A 25 7.89 0.91 4.82
N LEU A 26 6.74 0.90 4.14
CA LEU A 26 6.47 1.74 2.97
C LEU A 26 6.64 3.23 3.30
N LYS A 27 6.06 3.69 4.40
CA LYS A 27 6.17 5.10 4.81
C LYS A 27 7.61 5.54 5.01
N ALA A 28 8.41 4.75 5.73
CA ALA A 28 9.82 5.04 5.96
C ALA A 28 10.64 5.06 4.65
N GLN A 29 10.27 4.25 3.65
CA GLN A 29 10.98 4.21 2.37
C GLN A 29 10.56 5.30 1.39
N LEU A 30 9.35 5.83 1.51
CA LEU A 30 8.80 6.81 0.56
C LEU A 30 8.81 8.25 1.08
N SER A 31 8.86 8.48 2.39
CA SER A 31 8.71 9.84 2.97
C SER A 31 9.85 10.81 2.64
N ASP A 32 11.05 10.30 2.35
CA ASP A 32 12.24 11.09 1.99
C ASP A 32 12.56 11.05 0.50
N VAL A 33 11.63 10.57 -0.34
CA VAL A 33 11.77 10.49 -1.79
C VAL A 33 11.30 11.80 -2.41
N THR A 34 12.09 12.43 -3.27
CA THR A 34 11.65 13.62 -4.03
C THR A 34 10.74 13.20 -5.19
N TRP A 35 9.92 14.11 -5.72
CA TRP A 35 9.08 13.79 -6.87
C TRP A 35 9.89 13.37 -8.12
N GLU A 36 11.11 13.91 -8.31
CA GLU A 36 12.02 13.48 -9.37
C GLU A 36 12.49 12.03 -9.15
N GLU A 37 12.91 11.67 -7.93
CA GLU A 37 13.22 10.28 -7.59
C GLU A 37 11.98 9.39 -7.77
N ALA A 38 10.81 9.88 -7.39
CA ALA A 38 9.57 9.12 -7.43
C ALA A 38 9.16 8.75 -8.86
N THR A 39 9.46 9.63 -9.82
CA THR A 39 9.11 9.50 -11.24
C THR A 39 10.25 8.94 -12.10
N THR A 40 11.47 8.83 -11.55
CA THR A 40 12.61 8.27 -12.26
C THR A 40 12.36 6.81 -12.67
N LYS A 41 12.61 6.51 -13.94
CA LYS A 41 12.46 5.17 -14.51
C LYS A 41 13.79 4.42 -14.48
N VAL A 42 13.79 3.21 -13.91
CA VAL A 42 14.94 2.30 -13.94
C VAL A 42 14.65 1.14 -14.90
N GLY A 43 15.20 1.21 -16.11
CA GLY A 43 14.97 0.22 -17.17
C GLY A 43 13.48 -0.03 -17.41
N THR A 44 13.04 -1.28 -17.29
CA THR A 44 11.63 -1.69 -17.48
C THR A 44 10.81 -1.70 -16.18
N LEU A 45 11.41 -1.38 -15.03
CA LEU A 45 10.74 -1.47 -13.72
C LEU A 45 9.71 -0.36 -13.51
N ASN A 46 8.70 -0.59 -12.67
CA ASN A 46 7.77 0.48 -12.26
C ASN A 46 8.53 1.61 -11.52
N THR A 47 8.02 2.84 -11.62
CA THR A 47 8.54 3.96 -10.83
C THR A 47 8.06 3.84 -9.37
N LEU A 48 8.71 4.55 -8.44
CA LEU A 48 8.26 4.55 -7.04
C LEU A 48 6.85 5.15 -6.91
N ALA A 49 6.54 6.18 -7.70
CA ALA A 49 5.21 6.79 -7.75
C ALA A 49 4.13 5.79 -8.22
N ALA A 50 4.42 5.03 -9.28
CA ALA A 50 3.53 3.98 -9.77
C ALA A 50 3.29 2.87 -8.74
N LEU A 51 4.34 2.46 -8.02
CA LEU A 51 4.21 1.44 -6.97
C LEU A 51 3.42 1.95 -5.75
N ALA A 52 3.65 3.19 -5.31
CA ALA A 52 2.92 3.80 -4.21
C ALA A 52 1.42 3.92 -4.54
N PHE A 53 1.09 4.39 -5.75
CA PHE A 53 -0.29 4.43 -6.24
C PHE A 53 -0.89 3.03 -6.29
N HIS A 54 -0.20 2.07 -6.90
CA HIS A 54 -0.68 0.71 -7.10
C HIS A 54 -1.02 0.01 -5.78
N VAL A 55 -0.13 0.07 -4.80
CA VAL A 55 -0.37 -0.50 -3.48
C VAL A 55 -1.59 0.15 -2.84
N ASN A 56 -1.67 1.49 -2.87
CA ASN A 56 -2.80 2.20 -2.28
C ASN A 56 -4.11 2.00 -3.03
N TYR A 57 -4.07 1.73 -4.33
CA TYR A 57 -5.26 1.50 -5.16
C TYR A 57 -6.08 0.32 -4.63
N TYR A 58 -5.43 -0.80 -4.32
CA TYR A 58 -6.10 -1.95 -3.72
C TYR A 58 -6.57 -1.67 -2.29
N VAL A 59 -5.73 -1.05 -1.46
CA VAL A 59 -6.11 -0.69 -0.07
C VAL A 59 -7.32 0.25 -0.06
N SER A 60 -7.34 1.26 -0.93
CA SER A 60 -8.46 2.20 -1.10
C SER A 60 -9.74 1.49 -1.53
N GLY A 61 -9.63 0.53 -2.47
CA GLY A 61 -10.78 -0.23 -2.94
C GLY A 61 -11.39 -1.11 -1.86
N VAL A 62 -10.56 -1.82 -1.09
CA VAL A 62 -11.03 -2.62 0.04
C VAL A 62 -11.55 -1.71 1.15
N LEU A 63 -10.90 -0.58 1.42
CA LEU A 63 -11.35 0.41 2.39
C LEU A 63 -12.76 0.93 2.06
N ASN A 64 -13.09 1.16 0.78
CA ASN A 64 -14.45 1.54 0.38
C ASN A 64 -15.49 0.47 0.77
N VAL A 65 -15.16 -0.81 0.56
CA VAL A 65 -16.00 -1.93 1.00
C VAL A 65 -16.15 -1.95 2.51
N LEU A 66 -15.06 -1.72 3.27
CA LEU A 66 -15.12 -1.69 4.74
C LEU A 66 -16.00 -0.53 5.26
N LYS A 67 -16.11 0.57 4.50
CA LYS A 67 -17.01 1.69 4.77
C LYS A 67 -18.47 1.44 4.35
N GLY A 68 -18.77 0.27 3.77
CA GLY A 68 -20.11 -0.10 3.30
C GLY A 68 -20.40 0.22 1.83
N GLY A 69 -19.40 0.65 1.06
CA GLY A 69 -19.50 0.86 -0.39
C GLY A 69 -19.29 -0.42 -1.22
N SER A 70 -19.29 -0.27 -2.55
CA SER A 70 -19.04 -1.35 -3.51
C SER A 70 -17.55 -1.57 -3.81
N LEU A 71 -17.21 -2.76 -4.33
CA LEU A 71 -15.85 -3.06 -4.82
C LEU A 71 -15.71 -2.65 -6.29
N ASP A 72 -15.31 -1.38 -6.49
CA ASP A 72 -15.30 -0.77 -7.82
C ASP A 72 -13.95 -0.84 -8.54
N ILE A 73 -12.88 -1.16 -7.80
CA ILE A 73 -11.54 -1.27 -8.36
C ILE A 73 -11.44 -2.39 -9.41
N ARG A 74 -10.59 -2.18 -10.41
CA ARG A 74 -10.31 -3.11 -11.50
C ARG A 74 -8.81 -3.08 -11.81
N ASP A 75 -8.20 -4.25 -11.94
CA ASP A 75 -6.74 -4.40 -12.12
C ASP A 75 -6.19 -3.55 -13.27
N LYS A 76 -6.95 -3.37 -14.36
CA LYS A 76 -6.57 -2.55 -15.51
C LYS A 76 -6.33 -1.07 -15.18
N TYR A 77 -6.86 -0.57 -14.06
CA TYR A 77 -6.66 0.81 -13.59
C TYR A 77 -5.69 0.89 -12.40
N SER A 78 -5.08 -0.23 -11.97
CA SER A 78 -4.19 -0.25 -10.81
C SER A 78 -2.84 0.48 -11.02
N PHE A 79 -2.62 1.03 -12.20
CA PHE A 79 -1.52 1.94 -12.53
C PHE A 79 -2.01 3.22 -13.25
N ASP A 80 -3.33 3.42 -13.33
CA ASP A 80 -3.94 4.59 -13.96
C ASP A 80 -3.97 5.74 -12.95
N MET A 81 -2.82 6.39 -12.80
CA MET A 81 -2.59 7.45 -11.83
C MET A 81 -2.46 8.82 -12.50
N PRO A 82 -2.89 9.91 -11.82
CA PRO A 82 -2.54 11.26 -12.24
C PRO A 82 -1.02 11.42 -12.37
N PRO A 83 -0.53 12.28 -13.29
CA PRO A 83 0.89 12.55 -13.40
C PRO A 83 1.41 13.22 -12.12
N VAL A 84 2.67 12.93 -11.77
CA VAL A 84 3.38 13.57 -10.66
C VAL A 84 4.39 14.52 -11.28
N GLU A 85 4.06 15.80 -11.35
CA GLU A 85 4.87 16.83 -12.03
C GLU A 85 5.51 17.82 -11.03
N SER A 86 5.23 17.62 -9.75
CA SER A 86 5.71 18.47 -8.67
C SER A 86 5.81 17.72 -7.35
N GLN A 87 6.53 18.32 -6.40
CA GLN A 87 6.59 17.83 -5.02
C GLN A 87 5.19 17.81 -4.37
N GLU A 88 4.34 18.78 -4.69
CA GLU A 88 2.97 18.84 -4.19
C GLU A 88 2.12 17.65 -4.68
N ASP A 89 2.27 17.24 -5.95
CA ASP A 89 1.56 16.07 -6.48
C ASP A 89 2.02 14.78 -5.82
N TRP A 90 3.32 14.67 -5.56
CA TRP A 90 3.89 13.51 -4.87
C TRP A 90 3.40 13.42 -3.42
N GLU A 91 3.42 14.54 -2.70
CA GLU A 91 2.92 14.62 -1.33
C GLU A 91 1.43 14.31 -1.25
N LYS A 92 0.61 14.82 -2.18
CA LYS A 92 -0.81 14.46 -2.28
C LYS A 92 -1.03 12.96 -2.44
N LEU A 93 -0.22 12.30 -3.25
CA LEU A 93 -0.30 10.84 -3.45
C LEU A 93 0.05 10.10 -2.15
N LEU A 94 1.13 10.50 -1.48
CA LEU A 94 1.56 9.91 -0.21
C LEU A 94 0.57 10.17 0.93
N ASP A 95 0.04 11.38 1.04
CA ASP A 95 -0.94 11.74 2.07
C ASP A 95 -2.22 10.90 1.94
N LYS A 96 -2.69 10.71 0.70
CA LYS A 96 -3.80 9.79 0.43
C LYS A 96 -3.43 8.37 0.86
N MET A 97 -2.24 7.89 0.49
CA MET A 97 -1.75 6.56 0.87
C MET A 97 -1.77 6.36 2.39
N TRP A 98 -1.24 7.32 3.16
CA TRP A 98 -1.17 7.21 4.62
C TRP A 98 -2.54 7.34 5.29
N SER A 99 -3.39 8.24 4.79
CA SER A 99 -4.75 8.42 5.31
C SER A 99 -5.59 7.15 5.10
N ASP A 100 -5.54 6.57 3.90
CA ASP A 100 -6.24 5.32 3.59
C ASP A 100 -5.69 4.16 4.42
N GLY A 101 -4.36 4.06 4.57
CA GLY A 101 -3.71 3.04 5.38
C GLY A 101 -4.17 3.07 6.84
N GLU A 102 -4.22 4.24 7.48
CA GLU A 102 -4.66 4.35 8.87
C GLU A 102 -6.17 4.08 9.02
N ALA A 103 -6.99 4.59 8.09
CA ALA A 103 -8.43 4.32 8.08
C ALA A 103 -8.73 2.82 7.88
N PHE A 104 -8.01 2.16 6.99
CA PHE A 104 -8.09 0.72 6.76
C PHE A 104 -7.73 -0.05 8.03
N ALA A 105 -6.56 0.22 8.62
CA ALA A 105 -6.10 -0.45 9.82
C ALA A 105 -7.09 -0.28 10.99
N SER A 106 -7.63 0.92 11.16
CA SER A 106 -8.60 1.24 12.21
C SER A 106 -9.92 0.47 12.07
N LEU A 107 -10.40 0.28 10.83
CA LEU A 107 -11.61 -0.52 10.58
C LEU A 107 -11.36 -2.02 10.74
N VAL A 108 -10.19 -2.51 10.31
CA VAL A 108 -9.79 -3.91 10.51
C VAL A 108 -9.66 -4.23 12.00
N GLU A 109 -9.09 -3.33 12.80
CA GLU A 109 -8.88 -3.50 14.24
C GLU A 109 -10.19 -3.68 15.02
N GLN A 110 -11.27 -3.05 14.55
CA GLN A 110 -12.61 -3.11 15.15
C GLN A 110 -13.48 -4.24 14.59
N MET A 111 -12.97 -5.04 13.65
CA MET A 111 -13.77 -6.05 12.96
C MET A 111 -14.06 -7.25 13.88
N PRO A 112 -15.34 -7.66 14.03
CA PRO A 112 -15.68 -8.89 14.76
C PRO A 112 -15.14 -10.14 14.05
N ASP A 113 -14.82 -11.18 14.82
CA ASP A 113 -14.28 -12.43 14.28
C ASP A 113 -15.26 -13.11 13.30
N GLU A 114 -16.57 -12.97 13.51
CA GLU A 114 -17.60 -13.47 12.58
C GLU A 114 -17.54 -12.76 11.23
N LYS A 115 -17.22 -11.45 11.24
CA LYS A 115 -17.08 -10.67 10.01
C LYS A 115 -15.79 -11.03 9.28
N LEU A 116 -14.70 -11.29 9.99
CA LEU A 116 -13.44 -11.80 9.41
C LEU A 116 -13.65 -13.14 8.69
N ALA A 117 -14.47 -14.03 9.26
CA ALA A 117 -14.77 -15.34 8.70
C ALA A 117 -15.76 -15.30 7.52
N ALA A 118 -16.61 -14.27 7.44
CA ALA A 118 -17.62 -14.13 6.39
C ALA A 118 -17.01 -13.96 4.99
N GLY A 119 -17.70 -14.47 3.97
CA GLY A 119 -17.34 -14.27 2.57
C GLY A 119 -17.16 -12.78 2.24
N PHE A 120 -16.14 -12.48 1.44
CA PHE A 120 -15.95 -11.15 0.88
C PHE A 120 -16.96 -10.91 -0.26
N VAL A 121 -17.03 -9.68 -0.78
CA VAL A 121 -18.03 -9.21 -1.77
C VAL A 121 -18.27 -10.18 -2.92
N ASP A 122 -17.21 -10.84 -3.39
CA ASP A 122 -17.26 -11.92 -4.38
C ASP A 122 -16.42 -13.09 -3.84
N GLU A 123 -16.96 -14.31 -3.91
CA GLU A 123 -16.36 -15.52 -3.35
C GLU A 123 -14.95 -15.79 -3.88
N LYS A 124 -14.63 -15.38 -5.12
CA LYS A 124 -13.29 -15.56 -5.70
C LYS A 124 -12.20 -14.81 -4.94
N TYR A 125 -12.57 -13.81 -4.13
CA TYR A 125 -11.64 -13.03 -3.29
C TYR A 125 -11.52 -13.58 -1.86
N GLY A 126 -12.15 -14.72 -1.56
CA GLY A 126 -12.10 -15.37 -0.25
C GLY A 126 -12.99 -14.70 0.80
N ASN A 127 -12.65 -14.85 2.08
CA ASN A 127 -13.30 -14.14 3.18
C ASN A 127 -12.56 -12.84 3.52
N TYR A 128 -13.14 -12.01 4.39
CA TYR A 128 -12.50 -10.76 4.83
C TYR A 128 -11.09 -10.98 5.39
N TYR A 129 -10.89 -12.04 6.17
CA TYR A 129 -9.57 -12.41 6.68
C TYR A 129 -8.54 -12.60 5.57
N ARG A 130 -8.83 -13.46 4.58
CA ARG A 130 -7.92 -13.74 3.46
C ARG A 130 -7.67 -12.50 2.62
N ASN A 131 -8.71 -11.69 2.39
CA ASN A 131 -8.60 -10.45 1.62
C ASN A 131 -7.68 -9.43 2.31
N ILE A 132 -7.81 -9.23 3.62
CA ILE A 132 -6.96 -8.33 4.39
C ILE A 132 -5.52 -8.85 4.43
N LEU A 133 -5.30 -10.16 4.63
CA LEU A 133 -3.97 -10.74 4.54
C LEU A 133 -3.33 -10.52 3.16
N ALA A 134 -4.11 -10.63 2.09
CA ALA A 134 -3.61 -10.35 0.74
C ALA A 134 -3.12 -8.89 0.62
N MET A 135 -3.75 -7.92 1.29
CA MET A 135 -3.26 -6.54 1.31
C MET A 135 -1.90 -6.41 2.03
N ILE A 136 -1.68 -7.17 3.10
CA ILE A 136 -0.41 -7.19 3.84
C ILE A 136 0.69 -7.85 2.98
N GLU A 137 0.41 -9.03 2.41
CA GLU A 137 1.30 -9.77 1.53
C GLU A 137 1.71 -8.93 0.30
N HIS A 138 0.73 -8.31 -0.34
CA HIS A 138 0.92 -7.43 -1.49
C HIS A 138 1.77 -6.19 -1.13
N SER A 139 1.53 -5.60 0.05
CA SER A 139 2.33 -4.48 0.54
C SER A 139 3.79 -4.89 0.78
N TYR A 140 4.06 -6.07 1.34
CA TYR A 140 5.43 -6.56 1.52
C TYR A 140 6.12 -6.86 0.19
N TYR A 141 5.40 -7.46 -0.76
CA TYR A 141 5.91 -7.72 -2.10
C TYR A 141 6.41 -6.42 -2.76
N HIS A 142 5.60 -5.36 -2.73
CA HIS A 142 5.97 -4.07 -3.32
C HIS A 142 6.94 -3.25 -2.46
N LEU A 143 6.96 -3.42 -1.13
CA LEU A 143 8.00 -2.83 -0.28
C LEU A 143 9.40 -3.27 -0.72
N GLY A 144 9.56 -4.55 -1.05
CA GLY A 144 10.82 -5.06 -1.60
C GLY A 144 11.24 -4.35 -2.89
N GLN A 145 10.29 -4.14 -3.81
CA GLN A 145 10.53 -3.40 -5.05
C GLN A 145 10.91 -1.95 -4.80
N VAL A 146 10.16 -1.25 -3.94
CA VAL A 146 10.42 0.14 -3.54
C VAL A 146 11.84 0.30 -2.99
N VAL A 147 12.26 -0.58 -2.06
CA VAL A 147 13.60 -0.54 -1.47
C VAL A 147 14.70 -0.70 -2.53
N LEU A 148 14.54 -1.65 -3.46
CA LEU A 148 15.55 -1.92 -4.48
C LEU A 148 15.64 -0.79 -5.52
N ILE A 149 14.50 -0.33 -6.02
CA ILE A 149 14.45 0.76 -7.02
C ILE A 149 15.04 2.05 -6.43
N LYS A 150 14.66 2.40 -5.19
CA LYS A 150 15.22 3.57 -4.50
C LYS A 150 16.74 3.49 -4.36
N LYS A 151 17.28 2.30 -4.04
CA LYS A 151 18.74 2.09 -3.98
C LYS A 151 19.41 2.27 -5.34
N MET A 152 18.80 1.79 -6.42
CA MET A 152 19.33 1.95 -7.79
C MET A 152 19.40 3.43 -8.18
N ILE A 153 18.31 4.17 -7.99
CA ILE A 153 18.23 5.62 -8.29
C ILE A 153 19.32 6.40 -7.52
N ARG A 154 19.45 6.14 -6.21
CA ARG A 154 20.41 6.86 -5.36
C ARG A 154 21.87 6.41 -5.53
N GLN A 155 22.12 5.25 -6.13
CA GLN A 155 23.46 4.82 -6.49
C GLN A 155 23.93 5.49 -7.79
N GLU A 156 23.07 5.58 -8.80
CA GLU A 156 23.36 6.26 -10.07
C GLU A 156 23.71 7.74 -9.85
N GLY A 157 23.00 8.43 -8.93
CA GLY A 157 23.30 9.82 -8.56
C GLY A 157 24.62 10.04 -7.81
N LYS A 158 25.33 8.98 -7.36
CA LYS A 158 26.64 9.08 -6.68
C LYS A 158 27.83 8.80 -7.60
N THR A 159 27.58 8.38 -8.83
CA THR A 159 28.61 8.06 -9.84
C THR A 159 28.84 9.18 -10.84
N GLY A 160 28.30 10.38 -10.60
CA GLY A 160 28.53 11.61 -11.37
C GLY A 160 29.47 12.58 -10.67
#